data_AF-A0A5J6RFT7-F1
#
_entry.id   AF-A0A5J6RFT7-F1
#
_cell.length_a   1.000
_cell.length_b   1.000
_cell.length_c   1.000
_cell.angle_alpha   90.00
_cell.angle_beta   90.00
_cell.angle_gamma   90.00
#
_symmetry.space_group_name_H-M   'P 1'
#
loop_
_entity.id
_entity.type
_entity.pdbx_description
1 polymer ?
#
loop_
_entity_poly.entity_id
_entity_poly.type
_entity_poly.pdbx_seq_one_letter_code
_entity_poly.pdbx_strand_id
1 'polypeptide(L)'
;MKTTIKVSILALSSAILFTACGGESPKDATEKFYNSLKNGDVATFKKYSTDSTQRLMGLTFTMGCFDKDLKQENELSACMKTIFKDLNSFKVVDVKENSKVNATVIVEEKTKDNVKNNILELEKLEDQWKVSINK
;
A
#
# COMPACT_ATOMS: atom_id res chain seq x y z
N MET A 1 63.98 14.75 -15.40
CA MET A 1 62.64 15.04 -14.82
C MET A 1 61.77 13.82 -15.01
N LYS A 2 61.31 13.22 -13.90
CA LYS A 2 60.42 12.05 -13.86
C LYS A 2 58.99 12.55 -13.76
N THR A 3 58.06 11.95 -14.49
CA THR A 3 56.66 11.79 -14.03
C THR A 3 56.05 10.57 -14.71
N THR A 4 56.08 9.47 -13.99
CA THR A 4 55.38 8.21 -14.25
C THR A 4 53.89 8.40 -13.98
N ILE A 5 53.02 8.20 -14.97
CA ILE A 5 51.57 8.17 -14.78
C ILE A 5 51.21 6.73 -14.35
N LYS A 6 50.92 6.57 -13.05
CA LYS A 6 50.26 5.38 -12.51
C LYS A 6 48.75 5.69 -12.48
N VAL A 7 47.95 4.98 -13.28
CA VAL A 7 46.49 4.96 -13.08
C VAL A 7 46.11 3.56 -12.63
N SER A 8 45.78 3.49 -11.35
CA SER A 8 45.26 2.32 -10.66
C SER A 8 43.84 2.00 -11.12
N ILE A 9 43.62 0.72 -11.42
CA ILE A 9 42.46 -0.13 -11.14
C ILE A 9 41.16 0.60 -10.72
N LEU A 10 40.11 0.44 -11.53
CA LEU A 10 38.76 0.28 -11.00
C LEU A 10 38.04 -0.81 -11.80
N ALA A 11 38.08 -2.03 -11.27
CA ALA A 11 37.21 -3.11 -11.70
C ALA A 11 35.77 -2.69 -11.36
N LEU A 12 35.01 -2.22 -12.35
CA LEU A 12 33.59 -2.00 -12.19
C LEU A 12 32.88 -3.36 -12.26
N SER A 13 32.84 -3.97 -11.08
CA SER A 13 31.98 -5.05 -10.65
C SER A 13 30.68 -5.15 -11.44
N SER A 14 30.49 -6.33 -12.04
CA SER A 14 29.24 -6.84 -12.60
C SER A 14 28.03 -6.37 -11.81
N ALA A 15 27.20 -5.53 -12.44
CA ALA A 15 25.83 -5.36 -12.01
C ALA A 15 25.10 -6.67 -12.33
N ILE A 16 25.07 -7.57 -11.35
CA ILE A 16 24.14 -8.69 -11.36
C ILE A 16 22.76 -8.04 -11.30
N LEU A 17 22.14 -7.89 -12.47
CA LEU A 17 20.71 -7.67 -12.59
C LEU A 17 20.05 -8.94 -12.06
N PHE A 18 19.88 -9.03 -10.74
CA PHE A 18 18.93 -9.96 -10.17
C PHE A 18 17.56 -9.52 -10.67
N THR A 19 17.12 -10.10 -11.78
CA THR A 19 15.72 -10.19 -12.13
C THR A 19 15.04 -10.98 -11.02
N ALA A 20 14.72 -10.33 -9.91
CA ALA A 20 13.74 -10.86 -9.00
C ALA A 20 12.45 -10.98 -9.82
N CYS A 21 12.00 -12.22 -10.03
CA CYS A 21 10.71 -12.54 -10.62
C CYS A 21 9.66 -11.55 -10.11
N GLY A 22 8.96 -10.88 -11.04
CA GLY A 22 8.11 -9.72 -10.82
C GLY A 22 6.97 -9.98 -9.83
N GLY A 23 7.29 -9.87 -8.55
CA GLY A 23 6.30 -9.71 -7.50
C GLY A 23 5.67 -8.33 -7.58
N GLU A 24 4.39 -8.27 -7.26
CA GLU A 24 3.67 -7.03 -7.06
C GLU A 24 4.44 -6.10 -6.09
N SER A 25 4.48 -4.79 -6.35
CA SER A 25 5.21 -3.82 -5.51
C SER A 25 4.37 -3.31 -4.32
N PRO A 26 4.99 -2.71 -3.29
CA PRO A 26 4.25 -2.01 -2.23
C PRO A 26 3.30 -0.93 -2.76
N LYS A 27 3.69 -0.27 -3.86
CA LYS A 27 2.85 0.70 -4.56
C LYS A 27 1.60 0.05 -5.10
N ASP A 28 1.74 -1.02 -5.87
CA ASP A 28 0.61 -1.72 -6.50
C ASP A 28 -0.38 -2.25 -5.46
N ALA A 29 0.13 -2.82 -4.36
CA ALA A 29 -0.69 -3.28 -3.25
C ALA A 29 -1.46 -2.13 -2.58
N THR A 30 -0.82 -0.99 -2.38
CA THR A 30 -1.46 0.23 -1.85
C THR A 30 -2.56 0.72 -2.78
N GLU A 31 -2.28 0.80 -4.08
CA GLU A 31 -3.26 1.26 -5.07
C GLU A 31 -4.47 0.32 -5.15
N LYS A 32 -4.25 -1.01 -5.10
CA LYS A 32 -5.35 -1.99 -5.05
C LYS A 32 -6.15 -1.90 -3.76
N PHE A 33 -5.49 -1.69 -2.62
CA PHE A 33 -6.17 -1.45 -1.35
C PHE A 33 -7.10 -0.22 -1.42
N TYR A 34 -6.60 0.94 -1.85
CA TYR A 34 -7.45 2.15 -1.95
C TYR A 34 -8.57 2.02 -2.99
N ASN A 35 -8.27 1.44 -4.16
CA ASN A 35 -9.29 1.18 -5.17
C ASN A 35 -10.37 0.24 -4.64
N SER A 36 -10.01 -0.76 -3.84
CA SER A 36 -10.98 -1.67 -3.24
C SER A 36 -11.93 -0.95 -2.29
N LEU A 37 -11.42 -0.03 -1.46
CA LEU A 37 -12.22 0.80 -0.56
C LEU A 37 -13.19 1.69 -1.34
N LYS A 38 -12.70 2.38 -2.37
CA LYS A 38 -13.52 3.27 -3.23
C LYS A 38 -14.59 2.50 -4.01
N ASN A 39 -14.26 1.31 -4.50
CA ASN A 39 -15.16 0.52 -5.36
C ASN A 39 -15.99 -0.51 -4.59
N GLY A 40 -15.82 -0.62 -3.27
CA GLY A 40 -16.48 -1.63 -2.44
C GLY A 40 -16.10 -3.06 -2.82
N ASP A 41 -14.87 -3.30 -3.27
CA ASP A 41 -14.38 -4.64 -3.61
C ASP A 41 -13.86 -5.34 -2.35
N VAL A 42 -14.74 -6.12 -1.72
CA VAL A 42 -14.45 -6.80 -0.45
C VAL A 42 -13.32 -7.83 -0.59
N ALA A 43 -13.26 -8.54 -1.72
CA ALA A 43 -12.26 -9.58 -1.94
C ALA A 43 -10.87 -8.97 -2.08
N THR A 44 -10.73 -7.93 -2.90
CA THR A 44 -9.46 -7.20 -3.06
C THR A 44 -9.06 -6.52 -1.75
N PHE A 45 -10.01 -5.93 -1.02
CA PHE A 45 -9.75 -5.35 0.30
C PHE A 45 -9.13 -6.38 1.26
N LYS A 46 -9.76 -7.55 1.43
CA LYS A 46 -9.24 -8.65 2.26
C LYS A 46 -7.87 -9.14 1.78
N LYS A 47 -7.69 -9.25 0.46
CA LYS A 47 -6.43 -9.71 -0.14
C LYS A 47 -5.26 -8.77 0.15
N TYR A 48 -5.49 -7.45 0.13
CA TYR A 48 -4.46 -6.42 0.23
C TYR A 48 -4.35 -5.75 1.61
N SER A 49 -4.96 -6.34 2.64
CA SER A 49 -4.86 -5.86 4.02
C SER A 49 -4.55 -6.99 4.98
N THR A 50 -3.76 -6.70 6.01
CA THR A 50 -3.51 -7.65 7.11
C THR A 50 -4.77 -7.88 7.92
N ASP A 51 -4.85 -9.00 8.63
CA ASP A 51 -6.00 -9.31 9.49
C ASP A 51 -6.25 -8.23 10.57
N SER A 52 -5.18 -7.62 11.09
CA SER A 52 -5.28 -6.48 12.02
C SER A 52 -5.94 -5.28 11.36
N THR A 53 -5.52 -4.93 10.14
CA THR A 53 -6.13 -3.86 9.34
C THR A 53 -7.60 -4.17 9.03
N GLN A 54 -7.92 -5.41 8.66
CA GLN A 54 -9.30 -5.83 8.40
C GLN A 54 -10.19 -5.64 9.63
N ARG A 55 -9.70 -6.01 10.83
CA ARG A 55 -10.43 -5.80 12.08
C ARG A 55 -10.64 -4.31 12.38
N LEU A 56 -9.59 -3.50 12.26
CA LEU A 56 -9.65 -2.05 12.51
C LEU A 56 -10.63 -1.34 11.55
N MET A 57 -10.53 -1.67 10.26
CA MET A 57 -11.45 -1.17 9.25
C MET A 57 -12.88 -1.68 9.46
N GLY A 58 -13.03 -2.94 9.89
CA GLY A 58 -14.33 -3.52 10.27
C GLY A 58 -15.04 -2.74 11.38
N LEU A 59 -14.30 -2.27 12.39
CA LEU A 59 -14.84 -1.37 13.42
C LEU A 59 -15.29 -0.04 12.81
N THR A 60 -14.48 0.54 11.91
CA THR A 60 -14.82 1.77 11.18
C THR A 60 -16.11 1.61 10.36
N PHE A 61 -16.24 0.49 9.66
CA PHE A 61 -17.44 0.15 8.89
C PHE A 61 -18.66 -0.03 9.81
N THR A 62 -18.51 -0.75 10.92
CA THR A 62 -19.60 -0.97 11.88
C THR A 62 -20.10 0.35 12.47
N MET A 63 -19.20 1.29 12.78
CA MET A 63 -19.57 2.61 13.28
C MET A 63 -20.24 3.49 12.21
N GLY A 64 -19.74 3.46 10.97
CA GLY A 64 -20.27 4.27 9.87
C GLY A 64 -21.55 3.73 9.23
N CYS A 65 -21.89 2.47 9.49
CA CYS A 65 -22.99 1.73 8.87
C CYS A 65 -23.71 0.85 9.91
N PHE A 66 -24.02 1.41 11.08
CA PHE A 66 -24.52 0.69 12.26
C PHE A 66 -25.88 -0.01 12.04
N ASP A 67 -26.61 0.38 11.00
CA ASP A 67 -27.92 -0.14 10.62
C ASP A 67 -27.85 -1.34 9.65
N LYS A 68 -26.63 -1.74 9.22
CA LYS A 68 -26.41 -2.79 8.21
C LYS A 68 -25.83 -4.07 8.81
N ASP A 69 -26.21 -5.21 8.24
CA ASP A 69 -25.58 -6.50 8.53
C ASP A 69 -24.30 -6.67 7.69
N LEU A 70 -23.17 -6.17 8.21
CA LEU A 70 -21.88 -6.18 7.52
C LEU A 70 -21.27 -7.58 7.33
N LYS A 71 -21.91 -8.64 7.82
CA LYS A 71 -21.54 -10.02 7.45
C LYS A 71 -21.91 -10.34 6.01
N GLN A 72 -22.86 -9.61 5.43
CA GLN A 72 -23.24 -9.74 4.04
C GLN A 72 -22.32 -8.88 3.16
N GLU A 73 -21.68 -9.49 2.16
CA GLU A 73 -20.66 -8.80 1.37
C GLU A 73 -21.21 -7.62 0.56
N ASN A 74 -22.47 -7.67 0.13
CA ASN A 74 -23.16 -6.55 -0.54
C ASN A 74 -23.34 -5.35 0.40
N GLU A 75 -23.71 -5.59 1.66
CA GLU A 75 -23.85 -4.53 2.66
C GLU A 75 -22.50 -3.92 3.03
N LEU A 76 -21.47 -4.76 3.21
CA LEU A 76 -20.10 -4.30 3.43
C LEU A 76 -19.56 -3.50 2.23
N SER A 77 -19.78 -3.99 1.01
CA SER A 77 -19.42 -3.29 -0.23
C SER A 77 -20.07 -1.90 -0.32
N ALA A 78 -21.37 -1.82 -0.05
CA ALA A 78 -22.10 -0.56 -0.03
C ALA A 78 -21.59 0.38 1.08
N CYS A 79 -21.27 -0.17 2.24
CA CYS A 79 -20.72 0.57 3.36
C CYS A 79 -19.34 1.17 3.04
N MET A 80 -18.44 0.37 2.45
CA MET A 80 -17.12 0.83 1.99
C MET A 80 -17.25 2.04 1.05
N LYS A 81 -18.10 1.93 0.02
CA LYS A 81 -18.39 3.04 -0.91
C LYS A 81 -18.92 4.27 -0.20
N THR A 82 -19.78 4.08 0.81
CA THR A 82 -20.40 5.18 1.56
C THR A 82 -19.38 5.91 2.43
N ILE A 83 -18.53 5.18 3.16
CA ILE A 83 -17.50 5.76 4.03
C ILE A 83 -16.40 6.45 3.23
N PHE A 84 -16.05 5.90 2.07
CA PHE A 84 -15.01 6.47 1.20
C PHE A 84 -15.57 7.35 0.07
N LYS A 85 -16.85 7.74 0.11
CA LYS A 85 -17.49 8.55 -0.95
C LYS A 85 -16.82 9.90 -1.17
N ASP A 86 -16.26 10.48 -0.11
CA ASP A 86 -15.64 11.80 -0.13
C ASP A 86 -14.17 11.76 -0.57
N LEU A 87 -13.60 10.56 -0.79
CA LEU A 87 -12.28 10.37 -1.39
C LEU A 87 -12.37 10.54 -2.92
N ASN A 88 -12.04 11.73 -3.41
CA ASN A 88 -12.08 12.05 -4.83
C ASN A 88 -11.00 11.27 -5.60
N SER A 89 -9.74 11.40 -5.15
CA SER A 89 -8.59 10.73 -5.74
C SER A 89 -7.53 10.45 -4.70
N PHE A 90 -6.66 9.49 -4.99
CA PHE A 90 -5.46 9.23 -4.21
C PHE A 90 -4.28 9.03 -5.15
N LYS A 91 -3.07 9.26 -4.66
CA LYS A 91 -1.82 9.02 -5.39
C LYS A 91 -0.74 8.54 -4.44
N VAL A 92 -0.07 7.46 -4.79
CA VAL A 92 1.18 7.08 -4.12
C VAL A 92 2.27 8.06 -4.58
N VAL A 93 2.80 8.84 -3.65
CA VAL A 93 3.80 9.89 -3.93
C VAL A 93 5.22 9.48 -3.55
N ASP A 94 5.37 8.55 -2.60
CA ASP A 94 6.67 8.00 -2.22
C ASP A 94 6.54 6.56 -1.71
N VAL A 95 7.60 5.78 -1.91
CA VAL A 95 7.72 4.39 -1.47
C VAL A 95 9.12 4.16 -0.94
N LYS A 96 9.20 3.70 0.30
CA LYS A 96 10.45 3.32 0.95
C LYS A 96 10.37 1.88 1.40
N GLU A 97 11.04 0.97 0.70
CA GLU A 97 11.25 -0.40 1.18
C GLU A 97 12.28 -0.36 2.32
N ASN A 98 11.82 -0.62 3.54
CA ASN A 98 12.67 -0.62 4.73
C ASN A 98 13.39 -1.97 4.90
N SER A 99 12.80 -3.04 4.37
CA SER A 99 13.37 -4.40 4.32
C SER A 99 12.72 -5.21 3.20
N LYS A 100 13.12 -6.48 3.04
CA LYS A 100 12.48 -7.41 2.09
C LYS A 100 11.00 -7.70 2.39
N VAL A 101 10.55 -7.40 3.61
CA VAL A 101 9.20 -7.71 4.07
C VAL A 101 8.45 -6.50 4.63
N ASN A 102 9.08 -5.33 4.72
CA ASN A 102 8.45 -4.12 5.25
C ASN A 102 8.69 -2.93 4.32
N ALA A 103 7.64 -2.14 4.09
CA ALA A 103 7.72 -0.90 3.34
C ALA A 103 6.88 0.19 3.99
N THR A 104 7.26 1.44 3.75
CA THR A 104 6.48 2.63 4.08
C THR A 104 6.07 3.30 2.79
N VAL A 105 4.80 3.63 2.65
CA VAL A 105 4.24 4.30 1.47
C VAL A 105 3.58 5.60 1.91
N ILE A 106 3.85 6.68 1.19
CA ILE A 106 3.16 7.95 1.39
C ILE A 106 2.09 8.08 0.31
N VAL A 107 0.84 8.25 0.76
CA VAL A 107 -0.32 8.44 -0.10
C VAL A 107 -0.87 9.84 0.09
N GLU A 108 -0.91 10.61 -1.00
CA GLU A 108 -1.68 11.84 -1.06
C GLU A 108 -3.15 11.48 -1.31
N GLU A 109 -4.01 11.82 -0.36
CA GLU A 109 -5.46 11.72 -0.47
C GLU A 109 -6.05 13.09 -0.72
N LYS A 110 -6.85 13.20 -1.78
CA LYS A 110 -7.67 14.38 -2.04
C LYS A 110 -9.13 14.06 -1.73
N THR A 111 -9.66 14.71 -0.71
CA THR A 111 -11.08 14.69 -0.41
C THR A 111 -11.79 15.90 -1.02
N LYS A 112 -13.08 16.06 -0.75
CA LYS A 112 -13.83 17.27 -1.11
C LYS A 112 -13.26 18.53 -0.44
N ASP A 113 -12.76 18.40 0.78
CA ASP A 113 -12.44 19.55 1.64
C ASP A 113 -10.94 19.79 1.80
N ASN A 114 -10.09 18.78 1.55
CA ASN A 114 -8.65 18.90 1.82
C ASN A 114 -7.80 17.96 0.94
N VAL A 115 -6.50 18.26 0.87
CA VAL A 115 -5.44 17.35 0.42
C VAL A 115 -4.55 17.04 1.62
N LYS A 116 -4.31 15.76 1.90
CA LYS A 116 -3.42 15.33 2.99
C LYS A 116 -2.55 14.16 2.57
N ASN A 117 -1.37 14.09 3.17
CA ASN A 117 -0.49 12.93 3.03
C ASN A 117 -0.69 11.99 4.22
N ASN A 118 -0.95 10.73 3.95
CA ASN A 118 -1.00 9.67 4.96
C ASN A 118 0.19 8.74 4.75
N ILE A 119 0.81 8.34 5.86
CA ILE A 119 1.89 7.35 5.86
C ILE A 119 1.25 6.00 6.15
N LEU A 120 1.50 5.02 5.29
CA LEU A 120 1.05 3.65 5.44
C LEU A 120 2.25 2.72 5.59
N GLU A 121 2.12 1.77 6.50
CA GLU A 121 3.04 0.65 6.62
C GLU A 121 2.48 -0.53 5.83
N LEU A 122 3.38 -1.25 5.15
CA LEU A 122 3.07 -2.48 4.43
C LEU A 122 3.98 -3.59 4.91
N GLU A 123 3.40 -4.79 4.98
CA GLU A 123 4.09 -6.03 5.31
C GLU A 123 3.94 -7.02 4.15
N LYS A 124 5.00 -7.77 3.86
CA LYS A 124 4.99 -8.85 2.88
C LYS A 124 4.71 -10.18 3.57
N LEU A 125 3.53 -10.72 3.34
CA LEU A 125 3.09 -12.02 3.86
C LEU A 125 2.92 -12.99 2.68
N GLU A 126 3.55 -14.16 2.75
CA GLU A 126 3.48 -15.19 1.68
C GLU A 126 3.74 -14.61 0.28
N ASP A 127 4.80 -13.80 0.16
CA ASP A 127 5.18 -13.09 -1.06
C ASP A 127 4.20 -12.03 -1.60
N GLN A 128 3.18 -11.67 -0.82
CA GLN A 128 2.25 -10.60 -1.17
C GLN A 128 2.35 -9.41 -0.20
N TRP A 129 2.49 -8.20 -0.74
CA TRP A 129 2.41 -6.99 0.06
C TRP A 129 0.97 -6.70 0.47
N LYS A 130 0.79 -6.32 1.74
CA LYS A 130 -0.49 -5.95 2.34
C LYS A 130 -0.33 -4.72 3.20
N VAL A 131 -1.35 -3.86 3.21
CA VAL A 131 -1.41 -2.70 4.11
C VAL A 131 -1.57 -3.20 5.55
N SER A 132 -0.73 -2.68 6.45
CA SER A 132 -0.66 -3.03 7.86
C SER A 132 -0.84 -1.77 8.72
N ILE A 133 -2.07 -1.50 9.14
CA ILE A 133 -2.39 -0.38 10.03
C ILE A 133 -2.30 -0.89 11.47
N ASN A 134 -1.16 -0.63 12.11
CA ASN A 134 -0.96 -0.89 13.53
C ASN A 134 -1.32 0.39 14.30
N LYS A 135 -2.49 0.41 14.95
CA LYS A 135 -2.87 1.45 15.91
C LYS A 135 -3.07 0.83 17.28
#